data_AF-A0A1M6X1H7-F1
#
_entry.id   AF-A0A1M6X1H7-F1
#
_cell.length_a   1.000
_cell.length_b   1.000
_cell.length_c   1.000
_cell.angle_alpha   90.00
_cell.angle_beta   90.00
_cell.angle_gamma   90.00
#
_symmetry.space_group_name_H-M   'P 1'
#
loop_
_entity.id
_entity.type
_entity.pdbx_description
1 polymer ?
#
loop_
_entity_poly.entity_id
_entity_poly.type
_entity_poly.pdbx_seq_one_letter_code
_entity_poly.pdbx_strand_id
1 'polypeptide(L)'
;MKVGWREVTRSGLVGLGLLVLAGCDAPPPTPTARPTGRPAGLVVPPDSLVPSANSLALARYYERLETDLLNRGLLRRDGGGPDTPYTDTDLARNFERIAFYDEYAQGAGFRPSSGRAGGLRKWEGPVRMSVEFGRSVPDGQRTRDTAMVADYAARLARVTRHPISANSSKPNFHVLIMGEDDRGEALARIRQIVPNAGPSTIAIFRDMPRTIHCLVVAFSGEGEDFTYRRAIAFIRAEHPDLMRQSCVHEELAQGLGLADDSPQARPSIFNDDDEFALLTTHDEELLRLLYSPDLKPGMTADQARPIIHRLLAERRGGPV
;
A
#
# COMPACT_ATOMS: atom_id res chain seq x y z
N MET A 1 58.46 49.70 34.81
CA MET A 1 59.26 50.48 33.84
C MET A 1 60.40 49.59 33.35
N LYS A 2 60.51 49.39 32.03
CA LYS A 2 61.57 48.59 31.39
C LYS A 2 62.79 49.48 31.13
N VAL A 3 63.96 49.12 31.68
CA VAL A 3 65.33 49.41 31.21
C VAL A 3 66.22 48.40 31.99
N GLY A 4 67.23 47.71 31.48
CA GLY A 4 67.96 47.69 30.23
C GLY A 4 69.26 46.91 30.52
N TRP A 5 69.70 46.12 29.56
CA TRP A 5 70.74 45.09 29.59
C TRP A 5 72.10 45.46 30.19
N ARG A 6 72.80 44.44 30.71
CA ARG A 6 74.26 44.31 30.57
C ARG A 6 74.71 42.88 30.30
N GLU A 7 75.52 42.81 29.26
CA GLU A 7 76.29 41.69 28.75
C GLU A 7 77.21 41.06 29.80
N VAL A 8 77.47 39.75 29.68
CA VAL A 8 78.83 39.24 29.84
C VAL A 8 79.08 38.15 28.79
N THR A 9 80.06 38.45 27.96
CA THR A 9 80.76 37.62 26.99
C THR A 9 81.54 36.49 27.65
N ARG A 10 81.59 35.32 26.99
CA ARG A 10 82.76 34.43 27.04
C ARG A 10 82.76 33.52 25.81
N SER A 11 83.48 33.96 24.79
CA SER A 11 83.94 33.12 23.69
C SER A 11 85.12 32.28 24.18
N GLY A 12 85.12 30.99 23.87
CA GLY A 12 86.25 30.11 24.15
C GLY A 12 86.06 28.68 23.67
N LEU A 13 86.60 28.42 22.47
CA LEU A 13 87.19 27.16 21.99
C LEU A 13 86.28 25.99 21.55
N VAL A 14 86.12 25.94 20.23
CA VAL A 14 86.45 24.83 19.31
C VAL A 14 86.25 23.40 19.84
N GLY A 15 85.18 22.77 19.34
CA GLY A 15 85.01 21.32 19.29
C GLY A 15 84.40 20.94 17.94
N LEU A 16 85.22 20.34 17.08
CA LEU A 16 84.81 19.71 15.83
C LEU A 16 83.78 18.60 16.13
N GLY A 17 82.61 18.70 15.51
CA GLY A 17 81.55 17.70 15.62
C GLY A 17 80.67 17.68 14.38
N LEU A 18 81.25 17.27 13.25
CA LEU A 18 80.51 16.85 12.05
C LEU A 18 79.75 15.56 12.37
N LEU A 19 78.54 15.68 12.90
CA LEU A 19 77.59 14.56 12.97
C LEU A 19 76.79 14.53 11.68
N VAL A 20 77.17 13.57 10.83
CA VAL A 20 76.47 13.15 9.63
C VAL A 20 75.04 12.77 9.98
N LEU A 21 74.09 13.36 9.26
CA LEU A 21 72.72 12.91 9.15
C LEU A 21 72.69 11.47 8.63
N ALA A 22 72.46 10.51 9.50
CA ALA A 22 71.90 9.21 9.13
C ALA A 22 70.41 9.25 9.48
N GLY A 23 69.61 9.85 8.60
CA GLY A 23 68.17 9.58 8.61
C GLY A 23 67.98 8.11 8.26
N CYS A 24 67.49 7.31 9.20
CA CYS A 24 66.92 6.01 8.87
C CYS A 24 65.65 6.29 8.06
N ASP A 25 65.80 6.30 6.74
CA ASP A 25 64.67 6.17 5.82
C ASP A 25 64.17 4.74 5.95
N ALA A 26 63.33 4.50 6.96
CA ALA A 26 62.65 3.23 7.11
C ALA A 26 61.65 3.12 5.96
N PRO A 27 61.79 2.15 5.04
CA PRO A 27 60.78 1.95 4.02
C PRO A 27 59.43 1.74 4.73
N PRO A 28 58.33 2.33 4.23
CA PRO A 28 57.02 2.12 4.83
C PRO A 28 56.78 0.61 4.94
N PRO A 29 56.29 0.11 6.09
CA PRO A 29 56.02 -1.30 6.24
C PRO A 29 55.10 -1.71 5.10
N THR A 30 55.58 -2.65 4.29
CA THR A 30 54.77 -3.25 3.22
C THR A 30 53.55 -3.84 3.92
N PRO A 31 52.31 -3.49 3.51
CA PRO A 31 51.11 -4.08 4.10
C PRO A 31 51.14 -5.58 3.82
N THR A 32 51.57 -6.34 4.83
CA THR A 32 51.76 -7.79 4.79
C THR A 32 50.52 -8.56 5.19
N ALA A 33 49.46 -7.85 5.59
CA ALA A 33 48.14 -8.42 5.63
C ALA A 33 47.62 -8.56 4.19
N ARG A 34 47.81 -9.75 3.59
CA ARG A 34 46.84 -10.23 2.60
C ARG A 34 45.46 -10.00 3.22
N PRO A 35 44.48 -9.41 2.52
CA PRO A 35 43.13 -9.35 3.05
C PRO A 35 42.73 -10.77 3.40
N THR A 36 42.64 -11.05 4.71
CA THR A 36 42.13 -12.32 5.19
C THR A 36 40.72 -12.40 4.63
N GLY A 37 40.49 -13.34 3.73
CA GLY A 37 39.16 -13.61 3.21
C GLY A 37 38.21 -13.71 4.40
N ARG A 38 37.06 -13.04 4.29
CA ARG A 38 36.00 -13.09 5.30
C ARG A 38 35.86 -14.54 5.78
N PRO A 39 35.98 -14.84 7.09
CA PRO A 39 35.91 -16.21 7.58
C PRO A 39 34.67 -16.92 7.02
N ALA A 40 34.87 -18.06 6.37
CA ALA A 40 33.76 -18.90 5.94
C ALA A 40 33.08 -19.42 7.22
N GLY A 41 31.85 -18.98 7.46
CA GLY A 41 31.10 -19.32 8.69
C GLY A 41 30.77 -18.16 9.62
N LEU A 42 30.97 -16.89 9.22
CA LEU A 42 30.21 -15.80 9.84
C LEU A 42 28.73 -16.06 9.56
N VAL A 43 28.01 -16.53 10.58
CA VAL A 43 26.56 -16.49 10.63
C VAL A 43 26.19 -15.04 10.36
N VAL A 44 25.56 -14.78 9.21
CA VAL A 44 24.91 -13.49 8.96
C VAL A 44 24.01 -13.29 10.18
N PRO A 45 24.17 -12.20 10.96
CA PRO A 45 23.26 -11.93 12.06
C PRO A 45 21.84 -12.07 11.53
N PRO A 46 20.90 -12.68 12.28
CA PRO A 46 19.52 -12.78 11.82
C PRO A 46 19.09 -11.40 11.33
N ASP A 47 18.54 -11.35 10.10
CA ASP A 47 18.28 -10.15 9.32
C ASP A 47 18.13 -8.93 10.21
N SER A 48 19.10 -8.00 10.17
CA SER A 48 18.91 -6.73 10.83
C SER A 48 17.58 -6.17 10.32
N LEU A 49 16.61 -5.92 11.22
CA LEU A 49 15.33 -5.24 10.94
C LEU A 49 15.52 -3.79 10.43
N VAL A 50 16.74 -3.44 10.02
CA VAL A 50 17.10 -2.19 9.40
C VAL A 50 16.61 -2.27 7.95
N PRO A 51 15.70 -1.36 7.52
CA PRO A 51 15.20 -1.36 6.17
C PRO A 51 16.31 -1.20 5.14
N SER A 52 16.19 -1.88 4.00
CA SER A 52 17.14 -1.74 2.89
C SER A 52 17.11 -0.33 2.29
N ALA A 53 18.13 0.01 1.51
CA ALA A 53 18.15 1.28 0.77
C ALA A 53 16.93 1.46 -0.15
N ASN A 54 16.39 0.37 -0.71
CA ASN A 54 15.20 0.40 -1.56
C ASN A 54 13.94 0.68 -0.74
N SER A 55 13.76 0.01 0.39
CA SER A 55 12.64 0.26 1.30
C SER A 55 12.68 1.70 1.84
N LEU A 56 13.86 2.19 2.26
CA LEU A 56 14.04 3.59 2.68
C LEU A 56 13.73 4.59 1.55
N ALA A 57 14.09 4.27 0.30
CA ALA A 57 13.78 5.13 -0.84
C ALA A 57 12.28 5.18 -1.13
N LEU A 58 11.56 4.07 -0.99
CA LEU A 58 10.10 3.99 -1.11
C LEU A 58 9.40 4.75 0.02
N ALA A 59 9.82 4.57 1.27
CA ALA A 59 9.26 5.31 2.40
C ALA A 59 9.37 6.83 2.19
N ARG A 60 10.54 7.33 1.78
CA ARG A 60 10.73 8.75 1.44
C ARG A 60 9.92 9.21 0.24
N TYR A 61 9.65 8.32 -0.71
CA TYR A 61 8.83 8.64 -1.87
C TYR A 61 7.36 8.83 -1.45
N TYR A 62 6.81 7.89 -0.69
CA TYR A 62 5.43 7.96 -0.21
C TYR A 62 5.21 9.08 0.81
N GLU A 63 6.19 9.36 1.68
CA GLU A 63 6.14 10.52 2.60
C GLU A 63 6.04 11.86 1.84
N ARG A 64 6.83 12.02 0.77
CA ARG A 64 6.74 13.22 -0.08
C ARG A 64 5.41 13.30 -0.82
N LEU A 65 4.89 12.17 -1.28
CA LEU A 65 3.61 12.11 -1.98
C LEU A 65 2.46 12.52 -1.04
N GLU A 66 2.36 11.91 0.15
CA GLU A 66 1.34 12.29 1.13
C GLU A 66 1.44 13.77 1.48
N THR A 67 2.66 14.29 1.66
CA THR A 67 2.89 15.72 1.93
C THR A 67 2.40 16.61 0.78
N ASP A 68 2.65 16.24 -0.48
CA ASP A 68 2.17 16.99 -1.66
C ASP A 68 0.65 17.01 -1.72
N LEU A 69 0.01 15.86 -1.55
CA LEU A 69 -1.45 15.72 -1.57
C LEU A 69 -2.10 16.57 -0.46
N LEU A 70 -1.57 16.50 0.76
CA LEU A 70 -2.05 17.32 1.88
C LEU A 70 -1.88 18.82 1.62
N ASN A 71 -0.76 19.25 1.04
CA ASN A 71 -0.53 20.66 0.69
C ASN A 71 -1.51 21.17 -0.37
N ARG A 72 -2.05 20.27 -1.21
CA ARG A 72 -3.08 20.57 -2.21
C ARG A 72 -4.51 20.53 -1.65
N GLY A 73 -4.67 20.20 -0.36
CA GLY A 73 -5.98 20.04 0.28
C GLY A 73 -6.70 18.73 -0.06
N LEU A 74 -5.96 17.74 -0.57
CA LEU A 74 -6.45 16.39 -0.85
C LEU A 74 -6.33 15.50 0.41
N LEU A 75 -6.56 14.20 0.27
CA LEU A 75 -6.60 13.22 1.36
C LEU A 75 -7.57 13.63 2.49
N ARG A 76 -8.70 14.22 2.09
CA ARG A 76 -9.80 14.58 2.98
C ARG A 76 -10.26 13.36 3.75
N ARG A 77 -10.50 13.57 5.03
CA ARG A 77 -10.96 12.53 5.97
C ARG A 77 -12.45 12.69 6.27
N ASP A 78 -13.05 13.80 5.85
CA ASP A 78 -14.48 13.97 5.87
C ASP A 78 -15.13 13.08 4.81
N GLY A 79 -16.34 12.59 5.09
CA GLY A 79 -17.04 11.69 4.18
C GLY A 79 -17.73 12.40 3.01
N GLY A 80 -17.22 13.57 2.61
CA GLY A 80 -17.95 14.56 1.83
C GLY A 80 -18.76 15.51 2.71
N GLY A 81 -19.40 16.49 2.08
CA GLY A 81 -20.20 17.50 2.76
C GLY A 81 -20.99 18.38 1.79
N PRO A 82 -21.51 19.52 2.27
CA PRO A 82 -22.29 20.45 1.46
C PRO A 82 -21.58 20.99 0.21
N ASP A 83 -20.24 20.90 0.16
CA ASP A 83 -19.40 21.27 -0.98
C ASP A 83 -19.25 20.15 -2.04
N THR A 84 -19.72 18.95 -1.72
CA THR A 84 -19.68 17.76 -2.58
C THR A 84 -21.07 17.08 -2.66
N PRO A 85 -22.13 17.82 -3.05
CA PRO A 85 -23.45 17.23 -3.16
C PRO A 85 -23.49 16.21 -4.30
N TYR A 86 -24.33 15.19 -4.17
CA TYR A 86 -24.58 14.22 -5.23
C TYR A 86 -26.07 13.87 -5.30
N THR A 87 -26.53 13.56 -6.51
CA THR A 87 -27.92 13.16 -6.77
C THR A 87 -28.03 11.64 -6.95
N ASP A 88 -29.27 11.14 -6.97
CA ASP A 88 -29.53 9.74 -7.35
C ASP A 88 -29.08 9.44 -8.78
N THR A 89 -29.05 10.44 -9.66
CA THR A 89 -28.54 10.29 -11.03
C THR A 89 -27.02 10.11 -11.03
N ASP A 90 -26.31 10.82 -10.15
CA ASP A 90 -24.88 10.65 -9.94
C ASP A 90 -24.59 9.27 -9.35
N LEU A 91 -25.32 8.86 -8.32
CA LEU A 91 -25.18 7.53 -7.73
C LEU A 91 -25.41 6.41 -8.76
N ALA A 92 -26.47 6.49 -9.56
CA ALA A 92 -26.76 5.46 -10.56
C ALA A 92 -25.65 5.36 -11.62
N ARG A 93 -25.19 6.50 -12.14
CA ARG A 93 -24.09 6.57 -13.12
C ARG A 93 -22.80 6.03 -12.53
N ASN A 94 -22.43 6.50 -11.34
CA ASN A 94 -21.18 6.14 -10.69
C ASN A 94 -21.18 4.65 -10.29
N PHE A 95 -22.30 4.14 -9.76
CA PHE A 95 -22.45 2.72 -9.46
C PHE A 95 -22.30 1.85 -10.70
N GLU A 96 -22.94 2.21 -11.81
CA GLU A 96 -22.81 1.46 -13.06
C GLU A 96 -21.35 1.43 -13.53
N ARG A 97 -20.64 2.57 -13.46
CA ARG A 97 -19.24 2.65 -13.86
C ARG A 97 -18.34 1.81 -12.94
N ILE A 98 -18.45 1.98 -11.65
CA ILE A 98 -17.55 1.39 -10.64
C ILE A 98 -17.80 -0.11 -10.44
N ALA A 99 -19.06 -0.57 -10.51
CA ALA A 99 -19.41 -1.95 -10.18
C ALA A 99 -19.42 -2.93 -11.37
N PHE A 100 -19.49 -2.43 -12.61
CA PHE A 100 -19.59 -3.27 -13.82
C PHE A 100 -18.37 -3.19 -14.74
N TYR A 101 -17.46 -2.27 -14.50
CA TYR A 101 -16.23 -2.16 -15.28
C TYR A 101 -15.05 -2.65 -14.42
N ASP A 102 -13.92 -2.83 -15.09
CA ASP A 102 -12.66 -3.21 -14.45
C ASP A 102 -11.62 -2.15 -14.82
N GLU A 103 -10.73 -1.78 -13.89
CA GLU A 103 -9.60 -0.88 -14.18
C GLU A 103 -8.60 -1.58 -15.12
N TYR A 104 -8.24 -2.82 -14.78
CA TYR A 104 -7.28 -3.65 -15.50
C TYR A 104 -7.92 -4.83 -16.24
N ALA A 105 -7.35 -5.20 -17.39
CA ALA A 105 -7.75 -6.38 -18.12
C ALA A 105 -7.39 -7.67 -17.35
N GLN A 106 -8.39 -8.56 -17.20
CA GLN A 106 -8.21 -9.83 -16.50
C GLN A 106 -7.04 -10.64 -17.08
N GLY A 107 -6.14 -11.10 -16.20
CA GLY A 107 -4.99 -11.91 -16.58
C GLY A 107 -3.92 -11.19 -17.39
N ALA A 108 -4.02 -9.87 -17.57
CA ALA A 108 -3.13 -9.08 -18.44
C ALA A 108 -2.17 -8.15 -17.67
N GLY A 109 -2.06 -8.32 -16.35
CA GLY A 109 -1.21 -7.46 -15.52
C GLY A 109 -1.83 -6.08 -15.28
N PHE A 110 -1.00 -5.05 -15.22
CA PHE A 110 -1.42 -3.63 -15.15
C PHE A 110 -1.86 -3.05 -16.51
N ARG A 111 -2.37 -3.88 -17.43
CA ARG A 111 -2.87 -3.39 -18.72
C ARG A 111 -4.30 -2.88 -18.52
N PRO A 112 -4.64 -1.67 -18.99
CA PRO A 112 -6.00 -1.15 -18.88
C PRO A 112 -7.03 -2.11 -19.48
N SER A 113 -8.23 -2.13 -18.90
CA SER A 113 -9.32 -2.94 -19.42
C SER A 113 -9.77 -2.47 -20.81
N SER A 114 -10.57 -3.31 -21.48
CA SER A 114 -11.15 -2.97 -22.78
C SER A 114 -12.21 -1.86 -22.72
N GLY A 115 -12.56 -1.37 -21.53
CA GLY A 115 -13.66 -0.43 -21.31
C GLY A 115 -15.04 -1.03 -21.59
N ARG A 116 -15.16 -2.36 -21.67
CA ARG A 116 -16.44 -3.07 -21.82
C ARG A 116 -16.96 -3.45 -20.44
N ALA A 117 -18.26 -3.23 -20.21
CA ALA A 117 -18.93 -3.70 -19.02
C ALA A 117 -18.88 -5.24 -18.94
N GLY A 118 -18.52 -5.75 -17.77
CA GLY A 118 -18.69 -7.13 -17.35
C GLY A 118 -20.04 -7.37 -16.67
N GLY A 119 -20.18 -8.56 -16.09
CA GLY A 119 -21.28 -8.87 -15.18
C GLY A 119 -20.96 -8.43 -13.75
N LEU A 120 -21.97 -8.07 -12.98
CA LEU A 120 -21.82 -7.67 -11.57
C LEU A 120 -21.10 -8.75 -10.77
N ARG A 121 -20.02 -8.40 -10.09
CA ARG A 121 -19.23 -9.33 -9.26
C ARG A 121 -19.32 -8.95 -7.80
N LYS A 122 -19.62 -9.91 -6.94
CA LYS A 122 -19.65 -9.69 -5.48
C LYS A 122 -19.56 -10.99 -4.70
N TRP A 123 -19.47 -10.86 -3.38
CA TRP A 123 -19.54 -11.98 -2.45
C TRP A 123 -21.01 -12.36 -2.17
N GLU A 124 -21.33 -13.65 -2.23
CA GLU A 124 -22.61 -14.18 -1.73
C GLU A 124 -22.48 -14.75 -0.32
N GLY A 125 -21.34 -15.36 -0.01
CA GLY A 125 -21.01 -15.87 1.32
C GLY A 125 -20.23 -14.87 2.18
N PRO A 126 -20.06 -15.15 3.48
CA PRO A 126 -19.40 -14.24 4.42
C PRO A 126 -17.98 -13.89 4.01
N VAL A 127 -17.62 -12.61 4.16
CA VAL A 127 -16.25 -12.09 3.99
C VAL A 127 -15.53 -12.13 5.33
N ARG A 128 -14.43 -12.87 5.37
CA ARG A 128 -13.61 -13.10 6.55
C ARG A 128 -12.21 -12.60 6.24
N MET A 129 -11.91 -11.41 6.72
CA MET A 129 -10.64 -10.73 6.56
C MET A 129 -9.63 -11.21 7.60
N SER A 130 -8.36 -11.28 7.19
CA SER A 130 -7.23 -11.39 8.11
C SER A 130 -6.09 -10.53 7.59
N VAL A 131 -5.41 -9.85 8.51
CA VAL A 131 -4.20 -9.09 8.19
C VAL A 131 -2.99 -10.00 8.37
N GLU A 132 -2.07 -9.98 7.42
CA GLU A 132 -0.81 -10.70 7.46
C GLU A 132 0.33 -9.71 7.19
N PHE A 133 1.38 -9.78 7.99
CA PHE A 133 2.46 -8.80 7.98
C PHE A 133 3.77 -9.45 7.60
N GLY A 134 4.50 -8.81 6.68
CA GLY A 134 5.86 -9.22 6.34
C GLY A 134 6.81 -8.98 7.51
N ARG A 135 7.94 -9.69 7.56
CA ARG A 135 8.90 -9.60 8.68
C ARG A 135 9.45 -8.19 8.91
N SER A 136 9.54 -7.35 7.89
CA SER A 136 10.06 -5.99 8.00
C SER A 136 9.13 -5.04 8.78
N VAL A 137 7.85 -5.38 8.94
CA VAL A 137 6.85 -4.49 9.56
C VAL A 137 7.00 -4.44 11.09
N PRO A 138 7.20 -3.24 11.70
CA PRO A 138 7.33 -3.12 13.16
C PRO A 138 6.03 -3.42 13.92
N ASP A 139 6.13 -3.98 15.13
CA ASP A 139 4.97 -4.38 15.95
C ASP A 139 3.98 -3.24 16.24
N GLY A 140 4.50 -2.02 16.41
CA GLY A 140 3.66 -0.84 16.61
C GLY A 140 2.76 -0.56 15.40
N GLN A 141 3.28 -0.74 14.19
CA GLN A 141 2.50 -0.62 12.95
C GLN A 141 1.52 -1.78 12.83
N ARG A 142 1.96 -3.02 13.10
CA ARG A 142 1.08 -4.21 13.06
C ARG A 142 -0.16 -4.03 13.92
N THR A 143 0.02 -3.49 15.13
CA THR A 143 -1.07 -3.24 16.08
C THR A 143 -2.06 -2.22 15.54
N ARG A 144 -1.58 -1.08 15.01
CA ARG A 144 -2.43 -0.02 14.45
C ARG A 144 -3.20 -0.51 13.23
N ASP A 145 -2.51 -1.18 12.31
CA ASP A 145 -3.11 -1.62 11.05
C ASP A 145 -4.12 -2.76 11.26
N THR A 146 -3.89 -3.65 12.23
CA THR A 146 -4.86 -4.69 12.63
C THR A 146 -6.14 -4.06 13.17
N ALA A 147 -6.02 -3.05 14.03
CA ALA A 147 -7.17 -2.33 14.57
C ALA A 147 -7.93 -1.56 13.47
N MET A 148 -7.19 -0.88 12.59
CA MET A 148 -7.74 -0.15 11.44
C MET A 148 -8.58 -1.05 10.52
N VAL A 149 -8.05 -2.21 10.14
CA VAL A 149 -8.78 -3.18 9.31
C VAL A 149 -10.01 -3.72 10.05
N ALA A 150 -9.90 -4.00 11.36
CA ALA A 150 -11.04 -4.48 12.14
C ALA A 150 -12.17 -3.46 12.26
N ASP A 151 -11.83 -2.21 12.54
CA ASP A 151 -12.80 -1.11 12.65
C ASP A 151 -13.47 -0.85 11.30
N TYR A 152 -12.70 -0.87 10.21
CA TYR A 152 -13.22 -0.65 8.88
C TYR A 152 -14.09 -1.82 8.41
N ALA A 153 -13.69 -3.07 8.64
CA ALA A 153 -14.51 -4.25 8.36
C ALA A 153 -15.86 -4.18 9.09
N ALA A 154 -15.88 -3.71 10.34
CA ALA A 154 -17.12 -3.50 11.09
C ALA A 154 -18.00 -2.39 10.49
N ARG A 155 -17.40 -1.31 9.96
CA ARG A 155 -18.13 -0.26 9.21
C ARG A 155 -18.73 -0.83 7.92
N LEU A 156 -17.93 -1.53 7.12
CA LEU A 156 -18.37 -2.18 5.88
C LEU A 156 -19.52 -3.16 6.14
N ALA A 157 -19.44 -3.98 7.21
CA ALA A 157 -20.51 -4.89 7.60
C ALA A 157 -21.85 -4.16 7.84
N ARG A 158 -21.82 -3.02 8.54
CA ARG A 158 -23.03 -2.23 8.83
C ARG A 158 -23.62 -1.60 7.57
N VAL A 159 -22.78 -1.00 6.74
CA VAL A 159 -23.18 -0.31 5.50
C VAL A 159 -23.79 -1.29 4.49
N THR A 160 -23.12 -2.40 4.26
CA THR A 160 -23.53 -3.41 3.27
C THR A 160 -24.65 -4.31 3.78
N ARG A 161 -24.83 -4.42 5.11
CA ARG A 161 -25.61 -5.48 5.77
C ARG A 161 -25.20 -6.90 5.33
N HIS A 162 -23.96 -7.04 4.88
CA HIS A 162 -23.36 -8.31 4.52
C HIS A 162 -22.47 -8.82 5.67
N PRO A 163 -22.38 -10.14 5.90
CA PRO A 163 -21.51 -10.67 6.96
C PRO A 163 -20.03 -10.44 6.62
N ILE A 164 -19.46 -9.38 7.19
CA ILE A 164 -18.04 -9.01 7.05
C ILE A 164 -17.41 -9.04 8.43
N SER A 165 -16.24 -9.68 8.55
CA SER A 165 -15.51 -9.83 9.81
C SER A 165 -14.01 -9.71 9.55
N ALA A 166 -13.26 -9.31 10.57
CA ALA A 166 -11.79 -9.28 10.56
C ALA A 166 -11.21 -10.26 11.60
N ASN A 167 -9.90 -10.46 11.57
CA ASN A 167 -9.14 -11.33 12.49
C ASN A 167 -9.62 -12.80 12.47
N SER A 168 -10.04 -13.28 11.31
CA SER A 168 -10.48 -14.65 11.13
C SER A 168 -9.30 -15.62 11.06
N SER A 169 -9.39 -16.75 11.76
CA SER A 169 -8.44 -17.87 11.62
C SER A 169 -8.64 -18.69 10.34
N LYS A 170 -9.74 -18.46 9.61
CA LYS A 170 -10.06 -19.09 8.31
C LYS A 170 -10.43 -18.00 7.29
N PRO A 171 -9.50 -17.11 6.93
CA PRO A 171 -9.80 -16.00 6.04
C PRO A 171 -10.11 -16.47 4.62
N ASN A 172 -10.95 -15.71 3.93
CA ASN A 172 -11.09 -15.75 2.48
C ASN A 172 -10.74 -14.40 1.84
N PHE A 173 -10.59 -13.34 2.63
CA PHE A 173 -10.03 -12.07 2.20
C PHE A 173 -8.71 -11.86 2.96
N HIS A 174 -7.60 -11.78 2.25
CA HIS A 174 -6.27 -11.62 2.83
C HIS A 174 -5.80 -10.18 2.64
N VAL A 175 -5.46 -9.50 3.73
CA VAL A 175 -4.88 -8.16 3.70
C VAL A 175 -3.40 -8.30 4.03
N LEU A 176 -2.55 -8.24 3.00
CA LEU A 176 -1.12 -8.39 3.12
C LEU A 176 -0.48 -7.01 3.24
N ILE A 177 0.06 -6.70 4.42
CA ILE A 177 0.80 -5.46 4.66
C ILE A 177 2.27 -5.82 4.75
N MET A 178 2.99 -5.60 3.66
CA MET A 178 4.33 -6.13 3.46
C MET A 178 5.23 -5.08 2.81
N GLY A 179 6.49 -5.00 3.26
CA GLY A 179 7.47 -4.06 2.73
C GLY A 179 8.18 -4.59 1.47
N GLU A 180 8.98 -3.72 0.88
CA GLU A 180 9.89 -4.01 -0.22
C GLU A 180 10.88 -5.13 0.13
N ASP A 181 11.30 -5.20 1.39
CA ASP A 181 12.21 -6.23 1.89
C ASP A 181 11.52 -7.58 2.10
N ASP A 182 10.18 -7.62 2.09
CA ASP A 182 9.37 -8.82 2.28
C ASP A 182 8.93 -9.46 0.94
N ARG A 183 9.39 -8.96 -0.22
CA ARG A 183 8.95 -9.43 -1.55
C ARG A 183 8.98 -10.95 -1.72
N GLY A 184 10.03 -11.60 -1.25
CA GLY A 184 10.15 -13.07 -1.33
C GLY A 184 9.08 -13.79 -0.51
N GLU A 185 8.83 -13.31 0.71
CA GLU A 185 7.81 -13.81 1.62
C GLU A 185 6.40 -13.58 1.04
N ALA A 186 6.13 -12.37 0.55
CA ALA A 186 4.87 -12.01 -0.11
C ALA A 186 4.53 -12.96 -1.25
N LEU A 187 5.47 -13.20 -2.17
CA LEU A 187 5.25 -14.08 -3.32
C LEU A 187 5.10 -15.55 -2.93
N ALA A 188 5.80 -16.00 -1.88
CA ALA A 188 5.60 -17.34 -1.34
C ALA A 188 4.19 -17.47 -0.75
N ARG A 189 3.74 -16.45 -0.01
CA ARG A 189 2.44 -16.45 0.63
C ARG A 189 1.28 -16.37 -0.36
N ILE A 190 1.35 -15.49 -1.36
CA ILE A 190 0.33 -15.36 -2.41
C ILE A 190 0.13 -16.70 -3.13
N ARG A 191 1.21 -17.45 -3.45
CA ARG A 191 1.09 -18.78 -4.06
C ARG A 191 0.41 -19.82 -3.18
N GLN A 192 0.48 -19.68 -1.86
CA GLN A 192 -0.27 -20.55 -0.94
C GLN A 192 -1.76 -20.18 -0.92
N ILE A 193 -2.08 -18.89 -0.99
CA ILE A 193 -3.45 -18.39 -0.96
C ILE A 193 -4.19 -18.73 -2.27
N VAL A 194 -3.51 -18.58 -3.41
CA VAL A 194 -4.04 -18.85 -4.76
C VAL A 194 -3.09 -19.75 -5.56
N PRO A 195 -3.05 -21.06 -5.29
CA PRO A 195 -2.12 -21.99 -5.94
C PRO A 195 -2.34 -22.12 -7.45
N ASN A 196 -3.56 -21.85 -7.92
CA ASN A 196 -3.94 -21.94 -9.33
C ASN A 196 -3.81 -20.60 -10.06
N ALA A 197 -3.27 -19.56 -9.43
CA ALA A 197 -3.08 -18.26 -10.08
C ALA A 197 -2.07 -18.36 -11.23
N GLY A 198 -2.44 -17.80 -12.39
CA GLY A 198 -1.59 -17.78 -13.58
C GLY A 198 -0.32 -16.93 -13.39
N PRO A 199 0.71 -17.12 -14.24
CA PRO A 199 1.97 -16.37 -14.14
C PRO A 199 1.79 -14.86 -14.23
N SER A 200 0.82 -14.37 -15.00
CA SER A 200 0.53 -12.94 -15.13
C SER A 200 -0.03 -12.34 -13.84
N THR A 201 -0.92 -13.04 -13.13
CA THR A 201 -1.42 -12.60 -11.82
C THR A 201 -0.29 -12.52 -10.80
N ILE A 202 0.60 -13.51 -10.75
CA ILE A 202 1.76 -13.48 -9.84
C ILE A 202 2.74 -12.36 -10.22
N ALA A 203 2.89 -12.07 -11.51
CA ALA A 203 3.76 -11.00 -11.99
C ALA A 203 3.32 -9.61 -11.50
N ILE A 204 2.01 -9.38 -11.33
CA ILE A 204 1.47 -8.12 -10.79
C ILE A 204 2.10 -7.79 -9.43
N PHE A 205 2.12 -8.76 -8.51
CA PHE A 205 2.72 -8.57 -7.18
C PHE A 205 4.24 -8.52 -7.22
N ARG A 206 4.88 -9.31 -8.10
CA ARG A 206 6.35 -9.36 -8.21
C ARG A 206 6.92 -8.06 -8.76
N ASP A 207 6.28 -7.53 -9.81
CA ASP A 207 6.79 -6.44 -10.63
C ASP A 207 6.02 -5.13 -10.37
N MET A 208 5.30 -5.05 -9.24
CA MET A 208 4.52 -3.88 -8.87
C MET A 208 5.41 -2.63 -8.87
N PRO A 209 5.13 -1.63 -9.71
CA PRO A 209 5.92 -0.41 -9.77
C PRO A 209 5.66 0.43 -8.52
N ARG A 210 6.55 1.38 -8.21
CA ARG A 210 6.39 2.27 -7.05
C ARG A 210 5.16 3.18 -7.13
N THR A 211 4.66 3.44 -8.34
CA THR A 211 3.48 4.27 -8.61
C THR A 211 2.17 3.55 -8.29
N ILE A 212 2.19 2.22 -8.14
CA ILE A 212 1.06 1.47 -7.62
C ILE A 212 1.25 1.38 -6.11
N HIS A 213 0.41 2.12 -5.38
CA HIS A 213 0.51 2.31 -3.94
C HIS A 213 0.03 1.07 -3.19
N CYS A 214 -1.08 0.53 -3.65
CA CYS A 214 -1.74 -0.66 -3.15
C CYS A 214 -2.42 -1.36 -4.33
N LEU A 215 -2.89 -2.58 -4.09
CA LEU A 215 -3.66 -3.33 -5.09
C LEU A 215 -4.54 -4.37 -4.43
N VAL A 216 -5.74 -4.58 -4.97
CA VAL A 216 -6.59 -5.73 -4.67
C VAL A 216 -6.82 -6.60 -5.89
N VAL A 217 -6.77 -7.91 -5.67
CA VAL A 217 -7.18 -8.90 -6.66
C VAL A 217 -8.21 -9.83 -6.03
N ALA A 218 -9.41 -9.83 -6.60
CA ALA A 218 -10.49 -10.76 -6.24
C ALA A 218 -10.56 -11.93 -7.22
N PHE A 219 -10.87 -13.10 -6.69
CA PHE A 219 -10.91 -14.38 -7.41
C PHE A 219 -12.29 -15.00 -7.26
N SER A 220 -12.89 -15.32 -8.39
CA SER A 220 -14.17 -16.02 -8.49
C SER A 220 -14.03 -17.52 -8.21
N GLY A 221 -15.15 -18.16 -7.87
CA GLY A 221 -15.21 -19.62 -7.69
C GLY A 221 -15.07 -20.39 -9.00
N GLU A 222 -14.64 -21.64 -8.93
CA GLU A 222 -14.63 -22.53 -10.11
C GLU A 222 -16.07 -22.72 -10.61
N GLY A 223 -16.34 -22.34 -11.86
CA GLY A 223 -17.68 -22.39 -12.45
C GLY A 223 -18.64 -21.28 -11.98
N GLU A 224 -18.14 -20.30 -11.21
CA GLU A 224 -18.92 -19.17 -10.70
C GLU A 224 -18.23 -17.84 -11.02
N ASP A 225 -18.09 -17.51 -12.31
CA ASP A 225 -17.26 -16.41 -12.82
C ASP A 225 -17.53 -15.02 -12.19
N PHE A 226 -18.70 -14.83 -11.58
CA PHE A 226 -19.14 -13.57 -10.97
C PHE A 226 -19.25 -13.60 -9.44
N THR A 227 -19.04 -14.75 -8.80
CA THR A 227 -19.13 -14.87 -7.34
C THR A 227 -17.74 -14.95 -6.74
N TYR A 228 -17.35 -13.92 -5.99
CA TYR A 228 -16.06 -13.90 -5.31
C TYR A 228 -15.99 -14.94 -4.21
N ARG A 229 -14.87 -15.66 -4.19
CA ARG A 229 -14.57 -16.68 -3.19
C ARG A 229 -13.29 -16.37 -2.43
N ARG A 230 -12.40 -15.54 -3.00
CA ARG A 230 -11.14 -15.16 -2.39
C ARG A 230 -10.71 -13.77 -2.84
N ALA A 231 -10.03 -13.01 -1.98
CA ALA A 231 -9.37 -11.77 -2.38
C ALA A 231 -8.03 -11.60 -1.66
N ILE A 232 -7.13 -10.85 -2.30
CA ILE A 232 -5.85 -10.42 -1.74
C ILE A 232 -5.75 -8.91 -1.94
N ALA A 233 -5.82 -8.15 -0.86
CA ALA A 233 -5.38 -6.75 -0.84
C ALA A 233 -3.91 -6.72 -0.43
N PHE A 234 -3.08 -6.02 -1.19
CA PHE A 234 -1.65 -5.88 -0.96
C PHE A 234 -1.32 -4.41 -0.76
N ILE A 235 -0.80 -4.09 0.42
CA ILE A 235 -0.53 -2.72 0.85
C ILE A 235 0.95 -2.64 1.25
N ARG A 236 1.67 -1.69 0.66
CA ARG A 236 3.09 -1.48 0.97
C ARG A 236 3.24 -0.96 2.40
N ALA A 237 4.11 -1.58 3.18
CA ALA A 237 4.36 -1.18 4.56
C ALA A 237 5.03 0.20 4.67
N GLU A 238 5.72 0.65 3.62
CA GLU A 238 6.43 1.93 3.54
C GLU A 238 5.53 3.16 3.50
N HIS A 239 4.22 3.00 3.30
CA HIS A 239 3.29 4.14 3.32
C HIS A 239 3.25 4.83 4.69
N PRO A 240 3.20 6.16 4.74
CA PRO A 240 2.85 6.87 5.96
C PRO A 240 1.43 6.51 6.42
N ASP A 241 1.09 6.87 7.66
CA ASP A 241 -0.09 6.35 8.33
C ASP A 241 -1.42 6.72 7.59
N LEU A 242 -1.56 7.93 7.04
CA LEU A 242 -2.79 8.33 6.35
C LEU A 242 -2.93 7.67 4.97
N MET A 243 -1.86 7.66 4.18
CA MET A 243 -1.86 7.00 2.87
C MET A 243 -2.10 5.49 3.02
N ARG A 244 -1.52 4.85 4.05
CA ARG A 244 -1.78 3.44 4.35
C ARG A 244 -3.24 3.22 4.72
N GLN A 245 -3.84 4.13 5.48
CA GLN A 245 -5.26 4.12 5.78
C GLN A 245 -6.11 4.28 4.51
N SER A 246 -5.72 5.18 3.60
CA SER A 246 -6.40 5.36 2.30
C SER A 246 -6.44 4.08 1.49
N CYS A 247 -5.28 3.44 1.33
CA CYS A 247 -5.18 2.13 0.70
C CYS A 247 -6.07 1.07 1.39
N VAL A 248 -6.11 1.02 2.73
CA VAL A 248 -7.02 0.09 3.42
C VAL A 248 -8.48 0.38 3.08
N HIS A 249 -8.86 1.65 2.96
CA HIS A 249 -10.23 2.04 2.66
C HIS A 249 -10.65 1.65 1.23
N GLU A 250 -9.81 1.96 0.27
CA GLU A 250 -10.01 1.69 -1.16
C GLU A 250 -9.99 0.18 -1.43
N GLU A 251 -8.90 -0.50 -1.11
CA GLU A 251 -8.67 -1.88 -1.52
C GLU A 251 -9.69 -2.86 -0.92
N LEU A 252 -10.12 -2.61 0.32
CA LEU A 252 -11.13 -3.45 0.95
C LEU A 252 -12.50 -3.22 0.33
N ALA A 253 -12.84 -1.98 -0.05
CA ALA A 253 -14.11 -1.68 -0.70
C ALA A 253 -14.13 -2.18 -2.16
N GLN A 254 -13.04 -1.98 -2.91
CA GLN A 254 -12.89 -2.53 -4.26
C GLN A 254 -12.93 -4.07 -4.23
N GLY A 255 -12.25 -4.70 -3.26
CA GLY A 255 -12.27 -6.15 -3.05
C GLY A 255 -13.65 -6.72 -2.69
N LEU A 256 -14.63 -5.89 -2.33
CA LEU A 256 -16.02 -6.29 -2.16
C LEU A 256 -16.82 -6.30 -3.47
N GLY A 257 -16.34 -5.67 -4.54
CA GLY A 257 -16.95 -5.65 -5.88
C GLY A 257 -17.09 -4.28 -6.55
N LEU A 258 -16.46 -3.23 -6.01
CA LEU A 258 -16.39 -1.90 -6.63
C LEU A 258 -15.06 -1.78 -7.40
N ALA A 259 -14.93 -2.47 -8.55
CA ALA A 259 -13.64 -2.85 -9.13
C ALA A 259 -13.05 -1.89 -10.20
N ASP A 260 -13.64 -0.71 -10.38
CA ASP A 260 -13.15 0.32 -11.30
C ASP A 260 -13.22 1.70 -10.65
N ASP A 261 -12.43 2.63 -11.16
CA ASP A 261 -12.42 4.02 -10.74
C ASP A 261 -12.97 4.94 -11.83
N SER A 262 -13.42 6.13 -11.43
CA SER A 262 -13.96 7.12 -12.35
C SER A 262 -13.73 8.54 -11.86
N PRO A 263 -13.09 9.42 -12.66
CA PRO A 263 -12.91 10.83 -12.29
C PRO A 263 -14.22 11.62 -12.14
N GLN A 264 -15.36 11.02 -12.51
CA GLN A 264 -16.69 11.60 -12.32
C GLN A 264 -17.35 11.19 -10.99
N ALA A 265 -16.70 10.36 -10.18
CA ALA A 265 -17.26 9.78 -8.97
C ALA A 265 -17.20 10.69 -7.74
N ARG A 266 -16.98 12.00 -7.86
CA ARG A 266 -16.88 12.90 -6.70
C ARG A 266 -18.22 13.03 -5.94
N PRO A 267 -18.27 12.94 -4.59
CA PRO A 267 -17.17 12.60 -3.67
C PRO A 267 -16.98 11.08 -3.57
N SER A 268 -15.79 10.56 -3.82
CA SER A 268 -15.54 9.12 -3.71
C SER A 268 -14.06 8.87 -3.54
N ILE A 269 -13.70 7.77 -2.90
CA ILE A 269 -12.33 7.24 -2.95
C ILE A 269 -12.01 6.58 -4.31
N PHE A 270 -13.03 6.28 -5.13
CA PHE A 270 -12.90 5.71 -6.48
C PHE A 270 -12.85 6.79 -7.58
N ASN A 271 -12.45 8.03 -7.23
CA ASN A 271 -12.40 9.14 -8.18
C ASN A 271 -11.01 9.38 -8.80
N ASP A 272 -10.02 8.55 -8.46
CA ASP A 272 -8.66 8.55 -9.06
C ASP A 272 -7.94 9.91 -8.96
N ASP A 273 -8.28 10.74 -7.96
CA ASP A 273 -7.67 12.06 -7.74
C ASP A 273 -7.14 12.30 -6.31
N ASP A 274 -7.26 11.29 -5.44
CA ASP A 274 -6.87 11.30 -4.03
C ASP A 274 -7.58 12.40 -3.19
N GLU A 275 -8.68 13.00 -3.65
CA GLU A 275 -9.40 14.04 -2.88
C GLU A 275 -9.81 13.51 -1.51
N PHE A 276 -10.30 12.28 -1.43
CA PHE A 276 -10.74 11.64 -0.20
C PHE A 276 -9.82 10.48 0.16
N ALA A 277 -9.24 10.53 1.35
CA ALA A 277 -8.48 9.41 1.91
C ALA A 277 -9.39 8.34 2.52
N LEU A 278 -10.62 8.68 2.91
CA LEU A 278 -11.49 7.77 3.65
C LEU A 278 -12.85 7.64 2.97
N LEU A 279 -13.46 6.46 3.14
CA LEU A 279 -14.78 6.11 2.60
C LEU A 279 -15.82 7.21 2.87
N THR A 280 -16.39 7.74 1.79
CA THR A 280 -17.39 8.83 1.79
C THR A 280 -18.82 8.31 1.97
N THR A 281 -19.79 9.22 2.19
CA THR A 281 -21.21 8.83 2.23
C THR A 281 -21.72 8.35 0.88
N HIS A 282 -21.16 8.86 -0.22
CA HIS A 282 -21.46 8.37 -1.56
C HIS A 282 -20.95 6.93 -1.75
N ASP A 283 -19.72 6.63 -1.33
CA ASP A 283 -19.17 5.28 -1.43
C ASP A 283 -19.96 4.26 -0.59
N GLU A 284 -20.46 4.68 0.57
CA GLU A 284 -21.35 3.85 1.39
C GLU A 284 -22.66 3.51 0.64
N GLU A 285 -23.19 4.43 -0.15
CA GLU A 285 -24.36 4.18 -0.99
C GLU A 285 -24.05 3.22 -2.15
N LEU A 286 -22.86 3.32 -2.76
CA LEU A 286 -22.42 2.36 -3.78
C LEU A 286 -22.34 0.94 -3.19
N LEU A 287 -21.74 0.80 -2.01
CA LEU A 287 -21.66 -0.48 -1.30
C LEU A 287 -23.04 -1.00 -0.89
N ARG A 288 -23.95 -0.12 -0.43
CA ARG A 288 -25.34 -0.50 -0.10
C ARG A 288 -26.08 -1.01 -1.34
N LEU A 289 -25.92 -0.35 -2.49
CA LEU A 289 -26.49 -0.81 -3.75
C LEU A 289 -25.91 -2.18 -4.12
N LEU A 290 -24.58 -2.32 -4.15
CA LEU A 290 -23.88 -3.56 -4.50
C LEU A 290 -24.43 -4.77 -3.73
N TYR A 291 -24.64 -4.61 -2.42
CA TYR A 291 -25.12 -5.67 -1.53
C TYR A 291 -26.64 -5.73 -1.38
N SER A 292 -27.41 -4.97 -2.17
CA SER A 292 -28.84 -5.17 -2.27
C SER A 292 -29.15 -6.62 -2.68
N PRO A 293 -30.14 -7.28 -2.03
CA PRO A 293 -30.52 -8.65 -2.39
C PRO A 293 -31.07 -8.75 -3.81
N ASP A 294 -31.54 -7.65 -4.40
CA ASP A 294 -32.13 -7.65 -5.74
C ASP A 294 -31.07 -7.64 -6.86
N LEU A 295 -29.85 -7.18 -6.56
CA LEU A 295 -28.72 -7.27 -7.48
C LEU A 295 -28.02 -8.61 -7.29
N LYS A 296 -27.85 -9.38 -8.36
CA LYS A 296 -27.28 -10.73 -8.31
C LYS A 296 -25.98 -10.82 -9.10
N PRO A 297 -25.02 -11.68 -8.70
CA PRO A 297 -23.85 -11.95 -9.50
C PRO A 297 -24.21 -12.31 -10.95
N GLY A 298 -23.45 -11.77 -11.90
CA GLY A 298 -23.64 -12.03 -13.33
C GLY A 298 -24.70 -11.19 -14.03
N MET A 299 -25.45 -10.35 -13.31
CA MET A 299 -26.31 -9.34 -13.95
C MET A 299 -25.48 -8.40 -14.82
N THR A 300 -25.96 -8.08 -16.01
CA THR A 300 -25.39 -7.01 -16.84
C THR A 300 -25.79 -5.64 -16.32
N ALA A 301 -25.08 -4.59 -16.74
CA ALA A 301 -25.46 -3.21 -16.43
C ALA A 301 -26.93 -2.92 -16.83
N ASP A 302 -27.35 -3.35 -18.01
CA ASP A 302 -28.72 -3.16 -18.50
C ASP A 302 -29.78 -3.87 -17.64
N GLN A 303 -29.48 -5.07 -17.13
CA GLN A 303 -30.37 -5.81 -16.23
C GLN A 303 -30.46 -5.13 -14.86
N ALA A 304 -29.34 -4.62 -14.36
CA ALA A 304 -29.25 -3.97 -13.06
C ALA A 304 -29.86 -2.57 -13.04
N ARG A 305 -29.76 -1.81 -14.14
CA ARG A 305 -30.20 -0.42 -14.23
C ARG A 305 -31.64 -0.16 -13.71
N PRO A 306 -32.68 -0.88 -14.15
CA PRO A 306 -34.04 -0.67 -13.61
C PRO A 306 -34.14 -1.01 -12.11
N ILE A 307 -33.36 -1.97 -11.61
CA ILE A 307 -33.31 -2.32 -10.18
C ILE A 307 -32.65 -1.18 -9.39
N ILE A 308 -31.53 -0.65 -9.87
CA ILE A 308 -30.81 0.48 -9.24
C ILE A 308 -31.73 1.70 -9.13
N HIS A 309 -32.40 2.10 -10.22
CA HIS A 309 -33.32 3.24 -10.18
C HIS A 309 -34.46 3.05 -9.18
N ARG A 310 -35.03 1.85 -9.09
CA ARG A 310 -36.05 1.55 -8.09
C ARG A 310 -35.49 1.65 -6.67
N LEU A 311 -34.32 1.06 -6.39
CA LEU A 311 -33.68 1.11 -5.08
C LEU A 311 -33.32 2.52 -4.64
N LEU A 312 -32.98 3.40 -5.58
CA LEU A 312 -32.73 4.82 -5.31
C LEU A 312 -34.05 5.58 -5.06
N ALA A 313 -35.10 5.35 -5.86
CA ALA A 313 -36.40 5.98 -5.64
C ALA A 313 -37.06 5.57 -4.30
N GLU A 314 -36.80 4.35 -3.82
CA GLU A 314 -37.28 3.85 -2.51
C GLU A 314 -36.50 4.44 -1.33
N ARG A 315 -35.31 5.02 -1.57
CA ARG A 315 -34.54 5.76 -0.57
C ARG A 315 -35.31 7.03 -0.25
N ARG A 316 -36.19 6.96 0.76
CA ARG A 316 -36.94 8.11 1.29
C ARG A 316 -35.97 9.11 1.91
N GLY A 317 -35.33 9.91 1.07
CA GLY A 317 -34.36 10.93 1.39
C GLY A 317 -33.84 11.47 0.08
N GLY A 318 -34.21 12.71 -0.25
CA GLY A 318 -33.79 13.39 -1.47
C GLY A 318 -32.26 13.57 -1.55
N PRO A 319 -31.75 14.39 -2.49
CA PRO A 319 -30.31 14.64 -2.58
C PRO A 319 -29.74 15.04 -1.21
N VAL A 320 -28.59 14.45 -0.88
CA VAL A 320 -27.86 14.69 0.37
C VAL A 320 -26.93 15.87 0.18
#